data_AF-A0A3S1E6I4-F1
#
_entry.id   AF-A0A3S1E6I4-F1
#
_cell.length_a   1.000
_cell.length_b   1.000
_cell.length_c   1.000
_cell.angle_alpha   90.00
_cell.angle_beta   90.00
_cell.angle_gamma   90.00
#
_symmetry.space_group_name_H-M   'P 1'
#
loop_
_entity.id
_entity.type
_entity.pdbx_description
1 polymer ?
#
loop_
_entity_poly.entity_id
_entity_poly.type
_entity_poly.pdbx_seq_one_letter_code
_entity_poly.pdbx_strand_id
1 'polypeptide(L)'
;MTINGWIQILVFCGILLLLVKPLGFYMYRVFSGDRTLLSPVLVPIERGLYRLAGTSEKEEQHWAVYATGMLLFNLAGFLVLYALQRLQGALPYNPAGMTAVEPGLAFNTAVSFVTNTNWQNYGGESTMSYLVQMAGLTVQNFVSAATGVAIAIALIRGFARASGKSIGNFWVDLTRCMLYVLLPICILLTLAYVWLGVPQTLGPYVDATTLEGAKQTIALGPVASQLAIKMLGTNGGGFFNANSAHPFENPDAISNLIQMLSIFAIGAALTNVFGRMVGSERKGWAILASMGVLFLVGVTVCYWAEAAGNPLVHALGIDGGNMEGKETRFGIAASALFAVITTAASCGAVNAMHDSFTALGGMIPLINMQLGEVIVGGVGAGFYGILMFVVVAVFVAGLMVGRTPEYLGKKIEAKEVKMAMLAILCLPLAMLIFTAIAVVLPSAVASMANGGPHGFAEVLYAYTSAAANNGSAFGGLSGNTPWYNITLGIGMLMGRFLVIIPALAIAGSLAAKKTVPASAGTFPTDGMLFVGLLVGVIIIVGGLTFFPSLAVGPIVEHLAMIHGQTF
;
A
#
# COMPACT_ATOMS: atom_id res chain seq x y z
N MET A 1 -21.36 16.72 7.40
CA MET A 1 -21.32 15.24 7.59
C MET A 1 -22.72 14.71 7.79
N THR A 2 -23.02 13.48 7.37
CA THR A 2 -24.36 12.88 7.44
C THR A 2 -24.34 11.60 8.27
N ILE A 3 -25.50 11.23 8.83
CA ILE A 3 -25.67 9.95 9.55
C ILE A 3 -25.39 8.76 8.62
N ASN A 4 -25.84 8.83 7.37
CA ASN A 4 -25.55 7.81 6.35
C ASN A 4 -24.04 7.60 6.16
N GLY A 5 -23.26 8.68 6.05
CA GLY A 5 -21.80 8.59 5.92
C GLY A 5 -21.16 7.85 7.10
N TRP A 6 -21.59 8.14 8.34
CA TRP A 6 -21.12 7.43 9.52
C TRP A 6 -21.52 5.95 9.54
N ILE A 7 -22.75 5.62 9.10
CA ILE A 7 -23.19 4.22 8.97
C ILE A 7 -22.28 3.46 8.01
N GLN A 8 -21.91 4.05 6.86
CA GLN A 8 -21.01 3.41 5.89
C GLN A 8 -19.64 3.09 6.50
N ILE A 9 -19.06 4.05 7.22
CA ILE A 9 -17.77 3.87 7.92
C ILE A 9 -17.87 2.74 8.97
N LEU A 10 -18.93 2.76 9.79
CA LEU A 10 -19.14 1.74 10.83
C LEU A 10 -19.40 0.35 10.25
N VAL A 11 -20.15 0.25 9.15
CA VAL A 11 -20.38 -1.01 8.44
C VAL A 11 -19.06 -1.55 7.89
N PHE A 12 -18.25 -0.71 7.25
CA PHE A 12 -16.90 -1.10 6.79
C PHE A 12 -16.04 -1.63 7.95
N CYS A 13 -15.92 -0.87 9.04
CA CYS A 13 -15.14 -1.29 10.21
C CYS A 13 -15.66 -2.60 10.83
N GLY A 14 -16.98 -2.74 10.95
CA GLY A 14 -17.62 -3.93 11.48
C GLY A 14 -17.33 -5.18 10.65
N ILE A 15 -17.50 -5.09 9.32
CA ILE A 15 -17.21 -6.22 8.41
C ILE A 15 -15.72 -6.57 8.45
N LEU A 16 -14.83 -5.57 8.42
CA LEU A 16 -13.39 -5.82 8.51
C LEU A 16 -13.01 -6.58 9.78
N LEU A 17 -13.50 -6.15 10.95
CA LEU A 17 -13.23 -6.82 12.22
C LEU A 17 -13.72 -8.28 12.24
N LEU A 18 -14.85 -8.57 11.58
CA LEU A 18 -15.36 -9.92 11.42
C LEU A 18 -14.47 -10.79 10.50
N LEU A 19 -13.78 -10.20 9.52
CA LEU A 19 -12.87 -10.90 8.60
C LEU A 19 -11.50 -11.21 9.20
N VAL A 20 -11.01 -10.40 10.15
CA VAL A 20 -9.65 -10.51 10.74
C VAL A 20 -9.37 -11.92 11.27
N LYS A 21 -10.27 -12.47 12.10
CA LYS A 21 -10.06 -13.77 12.74
C LYS A 21 -10.13 -14.95 11.76
N PRO A 22 -11.16 -15.12 10.91
CA PRO A 22 -11.23 -16.25 9.99
C PRO A 22 -10.10 -16.24 8.95
N LEU A 23 -9.82 -15.09 8.33
CA LEU A 23 -8.73 -14.97 7.35
C LEU A 23 -7.37 -15.16 8.02
N GLY A 24 -7.15 -14.53 9.18
CA GLY A 24 -5.91 -14.67 9.94
C GLY A 24 -5.66 -16.10 10.43
N PHE A 25 -6.70 -16.82 10.85
CA PHE A 25 -6.58 -18.24 11.20
C PHE A 25 -6.24 -19.12 10.00
N TYR A 26 -6.89 -18.89 8.85
CA TYR A 26 -6.57 -19.61 7.62
C TYR A 26 -5.13 -19.36 7.18
N MET A 27 -4.69 -18.10 7.13
CA MET A 27 -3.31 -17.73 6.80
C MET A 27 -2.30 -18.33 7.79
N TYR A 28 -2.61 -18.32 9.09
CA TYR A 28 -1.77 -18.97 10.10
C TYR A 28 -1.55 -20.45 9.77
N ARG A 29 -2.60 -21.20 9.39
CA ARG A 29 -2.48 -22.61 8.99
C ARG A 29 -1.61 -22.77 7.73
N VAL A 30 -1.83 -21.93 6.71
CA VAL A 30 -1.04 -21.94 5.47
C VAL A 30 0.46 -21.75 5.76
N PHE A 31 0.83 -20.72 6.52
CA PHE A 31 2.23 -20.40 6.78
C PHE A 31 2.90 -21.27 7.86
N SER A 32 2.11 -21.98 8.67
CA SER A 32 2.58 -23.05 9.55
C SER A 32 2.78 -24.39 8.83
N GLY A 33 2.29 -24.52 7.60
CA GLY A 33 2.35 -25.78 6.83
C GLY A 33 1.28 -26.81 7.24
N ASP A 34 0.23 -26.36 7.93
CA ASP A 34 -0.90 -27.22 8.28
C ASP A 34 -1.74 -27.56 7.05
N ARG A 35 -2.39 -28.72 7.07
CA ARG A 35 -3.31 -29.12 6.00
C ARG A 35 -4.52 -28.17 5.96
N THR A 36 -4.85 -27.63 4.79
CA THR A 36 -6.01 -26.76 4.53
C THR A 36 -7.02 -27.47 3.63
N LEU A 37 -8.18 -26.84 3.40
CA LEU A 37 -9.19 -27.37 2.47
C LEU A 37 -8.68 -27.48 1.03
N LEU A 38 -7.75 -26.62 0.63
CA LEU A 38 -7.17 -26.61 -0.71
C LEU A 38 -5.96 -27.56 -0.85
N SER A 39 -5.41 -28.06 0.26
CA SER A 39 -4.22 -28.93 0.25
C SER A 39 -4.34 -30.16 -0.63
N PRO A 40 -5.47 -30.90 -0.73
CA PRO A 40 -5.55 -32.07 -1.59
C PRO A 40 -5.23 -31.78 -3.07
N VAL A 41 -5.57 -30.59 -3.54
CA VAL A 41 -5.38 -30.16 -4.94
C VAL A 41 -4.07 -29.41 -5.12
N LEU A 42 -3.71 -28.54 -4.17
CA LEU A 42 -2.57 -27.62 -4.33
C LEU A 42 -1.23 -28.21 -3.89
N VAL A 43 -1.18 -29.17 -2.96
CA VAL A 43 0.09 -29.76 -2.49
C VAL A 43 0.89 -30.45 -3.63
N PRO A 44 0.27 -31.20 -4.56
CA PRO A 44 1.00 -31.74 -5.71
C PRO A 44 1.63 -30.66 -6.59
N ILE A 45 0.90 -29.55 -6.82
CA ILE A 45 1.37 -28.40 -7.61
C ILE A 45 2.52 -27.71 -6.89
N GLU A 46 2.34 -27.41 -5.60
CA GLU A 46 3.34 -26.82 -4.70
C GLU A 46 4.65 -27.62 -4.72
N ARG A 47 4.58 -28.96 -4.58
CA ARG A 47 5.75 -29.84 -4.65
C ARG A 47 6.40 -29.87 -6.03
N GLY A 48 5.61 -29.77 -7.10
CA GLY A 48 6.12 -29.65 -8.46
C GLY A 48 6.94 -28.36 -8.63
N LEU A 49 6.39 -27.23 -8.19
CA LEU A 49 7.07 -25.93 -8.22
C LEU A 49 8.36 -25.94 -7.39
N TYR A 50 8.35 -26.55 -6.20
CA TYR A 50 9.56 -26.67 -5.38
C TYR A 50 10.66 -27.49 -6.06
N ARG A 51 10.29 -28.60 -6.70
CA ARG A 51 11.26 -29.40 -7.47
C ARG A 51 11.85 -28.63 -8.65
N LEU A 52 11.03 -27.87 -9.38
CA LEU A 52 11.49 -27.03 -10.50
C LEU A 52 12.39 -25.89 -10.01
N ALA A 53 12.07 -25.29 -8.87
CA ALA A 53 12.89 -24.26 -8.24
C ALA A 53 14.14 -24.82 -7.54
N GLY A 54 14.31 -26.14 -7.46
CA GLY A 54 15.42 -26.79 -6.77
C GLY A 54 15.42 -26.61 -5.25
N THR A 55 14.25 -26.35 -4.65
CA THR A 55 14.08 -26.16 -3.20
C THR A 55 13.15 -27.20 -2.59
N SER A 56 12.96 -27.16 -1.28
CA SER A 56 12.11 -28.09 -0.53
C SER A 56 11.39 -27.38 0.60
N GLU A 57 10.19 -27.85 0.93
CA GLU A 57 9.40 -27.36 2.07
C GLU A 57 10.11 -27.53 3.43
N LYS A 58 11.13 -28.38 3.49
CA LYS A 58 11.94 -28.65 4.68
C LYS A 58 13.23 -27.81 4.75
N GLU A 59 13.57 -27.12 3.68
CA GLU A 59 14.77 -26.31 3.63
C GLU A 59 14.56 -25.00 4.38
N GLU A 60 15.50 -24.65 5.24
CA GLU A 60 15.45 -23.48 6.11
C GLU A 60 16.61 -22.53 5.76
N GLN A 61 16.32 -21.23 5.64
CA GLN A 61 17.26 -20.23 5.18
C GLN A 61 17.66 -19.28 6.32
N HIS A 62 18.96 -18.96 6.38
CA HIS A 62 19.44 -17.81 7.13
C HIS A 62 18.89 -16.51 6.49
N TRP A 63 18.70 -15.46 7.28
CA TRP A 63 18.07 -14.21 6.81
C TRP A 63 18.76 -13.59 5.60
N ALA A 64 20.09 -13.73 5.49
CA ALA A 64 20.85 -13.23 4.35
C ALA A 64 20.51 -13.98 3.05
N VAL A 65 20.39 -15.31 3.10
CA VAL A 65 20.02 -16.14 1.94
C VAL A 65 18.58 -15.82 1.51
N TYR A 66 17.69 -15.67 2.49
CA TYR A 66 16.31 -15.25 2.26
C TYR A 66 16.25 -13.88 1.55
N ALA A 67 17.01 -12.89 2.05
CA ALA A 67 17.08 -11.55 1.47
C ALA A 67 17.65 -11.57 0.04
N THR A 68 18.73 -12.32 -0.19
CA THR A 68 19.34 -12.45 -1.53
C THR A 68 18.37 -13.09 -2.52
N GLY A 69 17.68 -14.18 -2.14
CA GLY A 69 16.66 -14.82 -2.99
C GLY A 69 15.55 -13.85 -3.37
N MET A 70 15.05 -13.08 -2.39
CA MET A 70 14.04 -12.04 -2.62
C MET A 70 14.52 -10.94 -3.56
N LEU A 71 15.74 -10.41 -3.37
CA LEU A 71 16.29 -9.34 -4.22
C LEU A 71 16.49 -9.80 -5.67
N LEU A 72 17.06 -11.00 -5.87
CA LEU A 72 17.28 -11.55 -7.21
C LEU A 72 15.97 -11.84 -7.94
N PHE A 73 14.96 -12.34 -7.22
CA PHE A 73 13.64 -12.59 -7.78
C PHE A 73 12.96 -11.30 -8.26
N ASN A 74 13.00 -10.23 -7.44
CA ASN A 74 12.44 -8.93 -7.83
C ASN A 74 13.22 -8.27 -8.97
N LEU A 75 14.56 -8.43 -9.00
CA LEU A 75 15.38 -7.96 -10.13
C LEU A 75 14.99 -8.68 -11.45
N ALA A 76 14.78 -10.00 -11.41
CA ALA A 76 14.30 -10.73 -12.57
C ALA A 76 12.91 -10.23 -13.03
N GLY A 77 12.01 -9.99 -12.08
CA GLY A 77 10.69 -9.40 -12.36
C GLY A 77 10.78 -8.04 -13.06
N PHE A 78 11.67 -7.16 -12.57
CA PHE A 78 11.95 -5.87 -13.19
C PHE A 78 12.43 -6.01 -14.64
N LEU A 79 13.42 -6.87 -14.89
CA LEU A 79 13.99 -7.06 -16.23
C LEU A 79 12.93 -7.59 -17.22
N VAL A 80 12.12 -8.56 -16.78
CA VAL A 80 11.05 -9.12 -17.62
C VAL A 80 9.98 -8.08 -17.93
N LEU A 81 9.50 -7.33 -16.93
CA LEU A 81 8.49 -6.31 -17.14
C LEU A 81 8.99 -5.14 -17.99
N TYR A 82 10.25 -4.73 -17.79
CA TYR A 82 10.88 -3.71 -18.65
C TYR A 82 10.95 -4.19 -20.11
N ALA A 83 11.38 -5.43 -20.35
CA ALA A 83 11.45 -6.00 -21.68
C ALA A 83 10.07 -6.11 -22.36
N LEU A 84 9.03 -6.53 -21.62
CA LEU A 84 7.66 -6.60 -22.14
C LEU A 84 7.16 -5.24 -22.63
N GLN A 85 7.42 -4.17 -21.88
CA GLN A 85 7.03 -2.81 -22.26
C GLN A 85 7.83 -2.28 -23.46
N ARG A 86 9.14 -2.55 -23.51
CA ARG A 86 10.01 -2.13 -24.62
C ARG A 86 9.76 -2.88 -25.91
N LEU A 87 9.26 -4.11 -25.83
CA LEU A 87 8.95 -4.96 -26.98
C LEU A 87 7.46 -4.97 -27.34
N GLN A 88 6.62 -4.27 -26.57
CA GLN A 88 5.15 -4.30 -26.65
C GLN A 88 4.57 -4.22 -28.06
N GLY A 89 5.14 -3.35 -28.92
CA GLY A 89 4.66 -3.16 -30.28
C GLY A 89 4.74 -4.40 -31.19
N ALA A 90 5.59 -5.37 -30.87
CA ALA A 90 5.74 -6.62 -31.61
C ALA A 90 5.03 -7.82 -30.96
N LEU A 91 4.44 -7.62 -29.77
CA LEU A 91 3.86 -8.70 -28.98
C LEU A 91 2.35 -8.89 -29.30
N PRO A 92 1.80 -10.11 -29.13
CA PRO A 92 0.38 -10.39 -29.38
C PRO A 92 -0.53 -9.69 -28.35
N TYR A 93 -1.85 -9.78 -28.54
CA TYR A 93 -2.87 -9.14 -27.70
C TYR A 93 -2.69 -7.62 -27.60
N ASN A 94 -2.51 -7.01 -28.76
CA ASN A 94 -2.38 -5.56 -28.91
C ASN A 94 -3.37 -5.02 -29.95
N PRO A 95 -4.69 -5.10 -29.69
CA PRO A 95 -5.71 -4.72 -30.69
C PRO A 95 -5.69 -3.24 -31.05
N ALA A 96 -5.23 -2.39 -30.12
CA ALA A 96 -5.10 -0.94 -30.33
C ALA A 96 -3.77 -0.53 -30.99
N GLY A 97 -2.87 -1.47 -31.30
CA GLY A 97 -1.60 -1.18 -31.97
C GLY A 97 -0.63 -0.32 -31.15
N MET A 98 -0.63 -0.48 -29.82
CA MET A 98 0.26 0.25 -28.91
C MET A 98 1.73 0.04 -29.27
N THR A 99 2.52 1.12 -29.27
CA THR A 99 3.94 1.08 -29.60
C THR A 99 4.80 0.75 -28.37
N ALA A 100 6.12 0.71 -28.55
CA ALA A 100 7.06 0.47 -27.47
C ALA A 100 7.10 1.66 -26.47
N VAL A 101 6.90 1.39 -25.18
CA VAL A 101 6.88 2.40 -24.11
C VAL A 101 8.26 3.04 -23.93
N GLU A 102 8.38 4.36 -23.95
CA GLU A 102 9.65 5.10 -23.82
C GLU A 102 10.54 4.58 -22.66
N PRO A 103 11.87 4.46 -22.83
CA PRO A 103 12.77 3.88 -21.83
C PRO A 103 12.63 4.40 -20.39
N GLY A 104 12.55 5.72 -20.18
CA GLY A 104 12.37 6.31 -18.86
C GLY A 104 11.03 5.92 -18.22
N LEU A 105 9.94 5.99 -18.99
CA LEU A 105 8.62 5.56 -18.53
C LEU A 105 8.55 4.04 -18.26
N ALA A 106 9.19 3.23 -19.12
CA ALA A 106 9.27 1.78 -18.95
C ALA A 106 10.07 1.40 -17.69
N PHE A 107 11.17 2.11 -17.41
CA PHE A 107 11.94 1.97 -16.17
C PHE A 107 11.07 2.30 -14.95
N ASN A 108 10.45 3.48 -14.96
CA ASN A 108 9.60 3.93 -13.86
C ASN A 108 8.49 2.93 -13.57
N THR A 109 7.76 2.52 -14.61
CA THR A 109 6.64 1.58 -14.49
C THR A 109 7.10 0.19 -14.06
N ALA A 110 8.22 -0.31 -14.57
CA ALA A 110 8.76 -1.61 -14.14
C ALA A 110 9.15 -1.61 -12.66
N VAL A 111 9.85 -0.56 -12.21
CA VAL A 111 10.18 -0.36 -10.80
C VAL A 111 8.91 -0.25 -9.96
N SER A 112 7.97 0.55 -10.42
CA SER A 112 6.72 0.86 -9.75
C SER A 112 5.92 -0.40 -9.40
N PHE A 113 5.76 -1.32 -10.36
CA PHE A 113 5.02 -2.57 -10.12
C PHE A 113 5.83 -3.60 -9.31
N VAL A 114 7.14 -3.70 -9.51
CA VAL A 114 8.01 -4.60 -8.72
C VAL A 114 8.06 -4.17 -7.25
N THR A 115 8.01 -2.86 -7.00
CA THR A 115 8.03 -2.30 -5.64
C THR A 115 6.66 -2.29 -4.97
N ASN A 116 5.62 -2.85 -5.62
CA ASN A 116 4.23 -2.85 -5.14
C ASN A 116 3.63 -1.43 -5.02
N THR A 117 4.21 -0.44 -5.70
CA THR A 117 3.77 0.95 -5.65
C THR A 117 2.70 1.22 -6.69
N ASN A 118 2.92 0.74 -7.92
CA ASN A 118 2.08 1.01 -9.09
C ASN A 118 1.74 2.50 -9.30
N TRP A 119 2.68 3.40 -9.03
CA TRP A 119 2.75 4.72 -9.62
C TRP A 119 2.58 4.66 -11.15
N GLN A 120 1.78 5.58 -11.71
CA GLN A 120 1.44 5.64 -13.13
C GLN A 120 1.68 7.05 -13.70
N ASN A 121 2.72 7.20 -14.52
CA ASN A 121 2.95 8.38 -15.36
C ASN A 121 2.36 8.20 -16.77
N TYR A 122 1.26 7.45 -16.89
CA TYR A 122 0.67 7.07 -18.16
C TYR A 122 -0.82 6.76 -18.01
N GLY A 123 -1.59 6.96 -19.09
CA GLY A 123 -2.94 6.45 -19.19
C GLY A 123 -2.92 5.01 -19.72
N GLY A 124 -3.43 4.05 -18.96
CA GLY A 124 -3.30 2.62 -19.27
C GLY A 124 -3.92 2.24 -20.61
N GLU A 125 -5.08 2.80 -20.94
CA GLU A 125 -5.81 2.64 -22.21
C GLU A 125 -5.15 3.31 -23.42
N SER A 126 -4.14 4.16 -23.19
CA SER A 126 -3.44 4.91 -24.25
C SER A 126 -1.98 4.48 -24.43
N THR A 127 -1.44 3.68 -23.51
CA THR A 127 -0.01 3.36 -23.45
C THR A 127 0.27 1.85 -23.38
N MET A 128 -0.57 1.07 -22.68
CA MET A 128 -0.30 -0.34 -22.41
C MET A 128 -1.18 -1.26 -23.25
N SER A 129 -0.57 -2.28 -23.87
CA SER A 129 -1.30 -3.34 -24.55
C SER A 129 -1.89 -4.33 -23.53
N TYR A 130 -2.83 -5.17 -23.98
CA TYR A 130 -3.43 -6.16 -23.08
C TYR A 130 -2.41 -7.17 -22.58
N LEU A 131 -1.43 -7.58 -23.40
CA LEU A 131 -0.41 -8.51 -22.95
C LEU A 131 0.45 -7.91 -21.83
N VAL A 132 0.83 -6.63 -21.93
CA VAL A 132 1.63 -5.99 -20.87
C VAL A 132 0.81 -5.86 -19.58
N GLN A 133 -0.46 -5.48 -19.67
CA GLN A 133 -1.38 -5.45 -18.52
C GLN A 133 -1.54 -6.84 -17.87
N MET A 134 -1.73 -7.90 -18.67
CA MET A 134 -1.97 -9.26 -18.18
C MET A 134 -0.72 -10.00 -17.70
N ALA A 135 0.30 -10.09 -18.56
CA ALA A 135 1.48 -10.92 -18.34
C ALA A 135 2.64 -10.16 -17.70
N GLY A 136 2.56 -8.83 -17.66
CA GLY A 136 3.53 -7.96 -16.99
C GLY A 136 2.99 -7.43 -15.68
N LEU A 137 2.09 -6.45 -15.77
CA LEU A 137 1.58 -5.67 -14.65
C LEU A 137 0.81 -6.53 -13.63
N THR A 138 -0.13 -7.34 -14.10
CA THR A 138 -0.90 -8.24 -13.22
C THR A 138 -0.02 -9.31 -12.57
N VAL A 139 0.97 -9.86 -13.29
CA VAL A 139 1.93 -10.81 -12.69
C VAL A 139 2.73 -10.14 -11.58
N GLN A 140 3.24 -8.92 -11.82
CA GLN A 140 3.92 -8.16 -10.79
C GLN A 140 3.03 -7.92 -9.58
N ASN A 141 1.76 -7.53 -9.77
CA ASN A 141 0.81 -7.32 -8.67
C ASN A 141 0.66 -8.54 -7.74
N PHE A 142 0.78 -9.77 -8.27
CA PHE A 142 0.77 -10.98 -7.44
C PHE A 142 2.09 -11.17 -6.70
N VAL A 143 3.22 -11.06 -7.41
CA VAL A 143 4.52 -11.42 -6.85
C VAL A 143 5.09 -10.35 -5.92
N SER A 144 4.78 -9.08 -6.14
CA SER A 144 5.14 -7.96 -5.27
C SER A 144 4.39 -8.05 -3.93
N ALA A 145 3.08 -8.36 -3.98
CA ALA A 145 2.25 -8.56 -2.80
C ALA A 145 2.69 -9.81 -2.03
N ALA A 146 2.90 -10.93 -2.72
CA ALA A 146 3.38 -12.17 -2.11
C ALA A 146 4.75 -12.00 -1.44
N THR A 147 5.65 -11.21 -2.05
CA THR A 147 6.94 -10.85 -1.45
C THR A 147 6.74 -10.10 -0.14
N GLY A 148 5.83 -9.11 -0.10
CA GLY A 148 5.50 -8.36 1.11
C GLY A 148 5.01 -9.27 2.25
N VAL A 149 4.05 -10.16 1.96
CA VAL A 149 3.57 -11.15 2.95
C VAL A 149 4.69 -12.07 3.42
N ALA A 150 5.51 -12.58 2.49
CA ALA A 150 6.60 -13.48 2.82
C ALA A 150 7.59 -12.83 3.81
N ILE A 151 7.92 -11.55 3.62
CA ILE A 151 8.79 -10.79 4.54
C ILE A 151 8.12 -10.58 5.91
N ALA A 152 6.83 -10.24 5.93
CA ALA A 152 6.08 -10.12 7.18
C ALA A 152 6.08 -11.44 7.96
N ILE A 153 5.85 -12.58 7.29
CA ILE A 153 5.90 -13.91 7.90
C ILE A 153 7.29 -14.25 8.42
N ALA A 154 8.35 -13.93 7.67
CA ALA A 154 9.72 -14.13 8.11
C ALA A 154 10.05 -13.31 9.37
N LEU A 155 9.57 -12.07 9.45
CA LEU A 155 9.70 -11.22 10.64
C LEU A 155 8.89 -11.74 11.83
N ILE A 156 7.64 -12.18 11.61
CA ILE A 156 6.80 -12.83 12.63
C ILE A 156 7.52 -14.07 13.19
N ARG A 157 8.10 -14.91 12.34
CA ARG A 157 8.92 -16.06 12.77
C ARG A 157 10.15 -15.62 13.56
N GLY A 158 10.77 -14.50 13.18
CA GLY A 158 11.86 -13.86 13.92
C GLY A 158 11.47 -13.52 15.35
N PHE A 159 10.24 -13.08 15.60
CA PHE A 159 9.72 -12.84 16.95
C PHE A 159 9.26 -14.12 17.67
N ALA A 160 8.63 -15.06 16.95
CA ALA A 160 8.03 -16.26 17.53
C ALA A 160 9.04 -17.36 17.90
N ARG A 161 10.05 -17.62 17.05
CA ARG A 161 11.05 -18.68 17.26
C ARG A 161 12.08 -18.26 18.32
N ALA A 162 12.61 -19.19 19.10
CA ALA A 162 13.66 -18.91 20.09
C ALA A 162 14.92 -19.73 19.80
N SER A 163 16.09 -19.11 19.88
CA SER A 163 17.40 -19.77 19.67
C SER A 163 17.56 -20.49 18.32
N GLY A 164 16.89 -20.00 17.28
CA GLY A 164 16.98 -20.51 15.91
C GLY A 164 18.07 -19.83 15.09
N LYS A 165 18.42 -20.41 13.94
CA LYS A 165 19.37 -19.82 12.96
C LYS A 165 18.72 -19.40 11.65
N SER A 166 17.42 -19.67 11.48
CA SER A 166 16.68 -19.51 10.22
C SER A 166 15.31 -18.87 10.43
N ILE A 167 14.80 -18.26 9.36
CA ILE A 167 13.52 -17.53 9.36
C ILE A 167 12.49 -18.13 8.38
N GLY A 168 12.69 -19.39 7.95
CA GLY A 168 11.88 -20.07 6.94
C GLY A 168 12.57 -20.07 5.58
N ASN A 169 11.79 -20.08 4.49
CA ASN A 169 12.30 -20.14 3.12
C ASN A 169 11.47 -19.24 2.21
N PHE A 170 12.14 -18.31 1.53
CA PHE A 170 11.48 -17.29 0.70
C PHE A 170 10.61 -17.92 -0.39
N TRP A 171 11.12 -18.95 -1.07
CA TRP A 171 10.40 -19.61 -2.17
C TRP A 171 9.16 -20.35 -1.69
N VAL A 172 9.23 -20.94 -0.49
CA VAL A 172 8.11 -21.62 0.15
C VAL A 172 7.02 -20.62 0.52
N ASP A 173 7.40 -19.51 1.17
CA ASP A 173 6.46 -18.48 1.61
C ASP A 173 5.81 -17.76 0.43
N LEU A 174 6.59 -17.41 -0.59
CA LEU A 174 6.10 -16.81 -1.83
C LEU A 174 5.08 -17.72 -2.52
N THR A 175 5.43 -18.99 -2.72
CA THR A 175 4.57 -19.99 -3.38
C THR A 175 3.27 -20.20 -2.61
N ARG A 176 3.35 -20.33 -1.29
CA ARG A 176 2.16 -20.54 -0.45
C ARG A 176 1.24 -19.33 -0.46
N CYS A 177 1.80 -18.13 -0.37
CA CYS A 177 1.02 -16.90 -0.47
C CYS A 177 0.27 -16.81 -1.81
N MET A 178 0.96 -17.07 -2.93
CA MET A 178 0.34 -17.05 -4.25
C MET A 178 -0.76 -18.11 -4.39
N LEU A 179 -0.45 -19.38 -4.10
CA LEU A 179 -1.37 -20.49 -4.39
C LEU A 179 -2.54 -20.59 -3.41
N TYR A 180 -2.32 -20.34 -2.12
CA TYR A 180 -3.34 -20.58 -1.09
C TYR A 180 -4.07 -19.33 -0.65
N VAL A 181 -3.50 -18.13 -0.86
CA VAL A 181 -4.09 -16.86 -0.37
C VAL A 181 -4.53 -16.00 -1.54
N LEU A 182 -3.59 -15.50 -2.36
CA LEU A 182 -3.90 -14.49 -3.36
C LEU A 182 -4.75 -15.04 -4.50
N LEU A 183 -4.32 -16.13 -5.14
CA LEU A 183 -4.97 -16.64 -6.35
C LEU A 183 -6.42 -17.10 -6.08
N PRO A 184 -6.74 -17.89 -5.04
CA PRO A 184 -8.11 -18.33 -4.79
C PRO A 184 -9.06 -17.16 -4.47
N ILE A 185 -8.61 -16.19 -3.66
CA ILE A 185 -9.41 -15.02 -3.33
C ILE A 185 -9.60 -14.14 -4.57
N CYS A 186 -8.55 -13.93 -5.38
CA CYS A 186 -8.65 -13.14 -6.60
C CYS A 186 -9.58 -13.76 -7.64
N ILE A 187 -9.63 -15.09 -7.76
CA ILE A 187 -10.60 -15.76 -8.65
C ILE A 187 -12.04 -15.41 -8.22
N LEU A 188 -12.35 -15.52 -6.93
CA LEU A 188 -13.68 -15.17 -6.42
C LEU A 188 -14.01 -13.68 -6.60
N LEU A 189 -13.05 -12.79 -6.30
CA LEU A 189 -13.22 -11.36 -6.49
C LEU A 189 -13.40 -10.99 -7.98
N THR A 190 -12.63 -11.62 -8.88
CA THR A 190 -12.76 -11.39 -10.33
C THR A 190 -14.17 -11.74 -10.81
N LEU A 191 -14.70 -12.89 -10.40
CA LEU A 191 -16.07 -13.30 -10.75
C LEU A 191 -17.11 -12.33 -10.17
N ALA A 192 -16.94 -11.89 -8.93
CA ALA A 192 -17.82 -10.90 -8.31
C ALA A 192 -17.80 -9.56 -9.07
N TYR A 193 -16.61 -9.07 -9.46
CA TYR A 193 -16.49 -7.82 -10.21
C TYR A 193 -17.09 -7.93 -11.61
N VAL A 194 -16.91 -9.06 -12.31
CA VAL A 194 -17.57 -9.31 -13.61
C VAL A 194 -19.08 -9.27 -13.45
N TRP A 195 -19.61 -9.90 -12.38
CA TRP A 195 -21.04 -9.88 -12.09
C TRP A 195 -21.57 -8.47 -11.80
N LEU A 196 -20.76 -7.61 -11.18
CA LEU A 196 -21.07 -6.19 -10.92
C LEU A 196 -20.86 -5.27 -12.14
N GLY A 197 -20.40 -5.80 -13.29
CA GLY A 197 -20.29 -5.04 -14.55
C GLY A 197 -18.87 -4.59 -14.92
N VAL A 198 -17.84 -5.09 -14.25
CA VAL A 198 -16.43 -4.85 -14.65
C VAL A 198 -16.09 -5.73 -15.86
N PRO A 199 -15.53 -5.18 -16.96
CA PRO A 199 -15.21 -5.96 -18.14
C PRO A 199 -14.06 -6.93 -17.91
N GLN A 200 -14.16 -8.09 -18.54
CA GLN A 200 -13.09 -9.09 -18.60
C GLN A 200 -13.10 -9.72 -20.00
N THR A 201 -12.45 -9.05 -20.96
CA THR A 201 -12.45 -9.47 -22.38
C THR A 201 -11.10 -9.23 -23.03
N LEU A 202 -10.82 -9.96 -24.12
CA LEU A 202 -9.69 -9.72 -25.02
C LEU A 202 -10.13 -9.13 -26.37
N GLY A 203 -11.39 -8.72 -26.48
CA GLY A 203 -11.92 -8.05 -27.66
C GLY A 203 -11.29 -6.66 -27.89
N PRO A 204 -11.33 -6.15 -29.13
CA PRO A 204 -10.86 -4.80 -29.45
C PRO A 204 -11.70 -3.73 -28.74
N TYR A 205 -11.22 -2.49 -28.81
CA TYR A 205 -12.01 -1.33 -28.37
C TYR A 205 -13.28 -1.21 -29.21
N VAL A 206 -14.35 -0.71 -28.58
CA VAL A 206 -15.65 -0.61 -29.22
C VAL A 206 -15.89 0.84 -29.62
N ASP A 207 -16.15 1.07 -30.90
CA ASP A 207 -16.59 2.38 -31.38
C ASP A 207 -18.11 2.50 -31.21
N ALA A 208 -18.55 3.53 -30.48
CA ALA A 208 -19.94 3.86 -30.26
C ALA A 208 -20.27 5.22 -30.91
N THR A 209 -21.49 5.34 -31.42
CA THR A 209 -22.08 6.64 -31.79
C THR A 209 -23.00 7.06 -30.66
N THR A 210 -22.75 8.22 -30.07
CA THR A 210 -23.54 8.74 -28.95
C THR A 210 -24.94 9.15 -29.43
N LEU A 211 -25.85 9.39 -28.50
CA LEU A 211 -27.20 9.87 -28.81
C LEU A 211 -27.21 11.22 -29.54
N GLU A 212 -26.16 12.03 -29.38
CA GLU A 212 -25.96 13.31 -30.06
C GLU A 212 -25.23 13.16 -31.41
N GLY A 213 -24.85 11.93 -31.79
CA GLY A 213 -24.17 11.63 -33.05
C GLY A 213 -22.63 11.74 -33.01
N ALA A 214 -22.04 12.03 -31.84
CA ALA A 214 -20.59 12.05 -31.68
C ALA A 214 -20.01 10.62 -31.70
N LYS A 215 -18.77 10.45 -32.18
CA LYS A 215 -18.07 9.16 -32.11
C LYS A 215 -17.26 9.08 -30.82
N GLN A 216 -17.34 7.94 -30.14
CA GLN A 216 -16.57 7.63 -28.95
C GLN A 216 -15.95 6.25 -29.09
N THR A 217 -14.66 6.13 -28.80
CA THR A 217 -13.99 4.84 -28.66
C THR A 217 -13.98 4.44 -27.19
N ILE A 218 -14.50 3.26 -26.90
CA ILE A 218 -14.63 2.70 -25.56
C ILE A 218 -13.52 1.69 -25.35
N ALA A 219 -12.58 2.04 -24.47
CA ALA A 219 -11.49 1.16 -24.09
C ALA A 219 -12.01 -0.02 -23.24
N LEU A 220 -11.61 -1.23 -23.61
CA LEU A 220 -11.97 -2.48 -22.94
C LEU A 220 -10.70 -3.28 -22.62
N GLY A 221 -10.87 -4.42 -21.95
CA GLY A 221 -9.77 -5.33 -21.68
C GLY A 221 -10.05 -6.31 -20.56
N PRO A 222 -9.01 -7.04 -20.11
CA PRO A 222 -9.06 -7.98 -19.00
C PRO A 222 -8.97 -7.26 -17.64
N VAL A 223 -9.94 -6.37 -17.37
CA VAL A 223 -9.90 -5.43 -16.25
C VAL A 223 -10.17 -6.12 -14.91
N ALA A 224 -11.21 -6.95 -14.82
CA ALA A 224 -11.63 -7.55 -13.55
C ALA A 224 -10.54 -8.37 -12.85
N SER A 225 -9.73 -9.12 -13.60
CA SER A 225 -8.63 -9.91 -13.04
C SER A 225 -7.53 -9.04 -12.44
N GLN A 226 -7.22 -7.91 -13.10
CA GLN A 226 -6.21 -6.98 -12.61
C GLN A 226 -6.76 -6.16 -11.42
N LEU A 227 -8.03 -5.77 -11.48
CA LEU A 227 -8.75 -5.10 -10.40
C LEU A 227 -8.74 -5.92 -9.10
N ALA A 228 -8.98 -7.23 -9.20
CA ALA A 228 -8.99 -8.12 -8.04
C ALA A 228 -7.66 -8.11 -7.29
N ILE A 229 -6.55 -8.34 -8.01
CA ILE A 229 -5.23 -8.37 -7.37
C ILE A 229 -4.72 -6.98 -7.00
N LYS A 230 -5.03 -5.93 -7.77
CA LYS A 230 -4.56 -4.58 -7.42
C LYS A 230 -5.13 -4.12 -6.07
N MET A 231 -6.36 -4.55 -5.75
CA MET A 231 -7.02 -4.24 -4.48
C MET A 231 -6.55 -5.17 -3.36
N LEU A 232 -6.63 -6.48 -3.58
CA LEU A 232 -6.27 -7.47 -2.54
C LEU A 232 -4.78 -7.41 -2.17
N GLY A 233 -3.92 -7.18 -3.14
CA GLY A 233 -2.47 -7.08 -2.96
C GLY A 233 -1.98 -5.69 -2.57
N THR A 234 -2.90 -4.73 -2.35
CA THR A 234 -2.61 -3.30 -2.11
C THR A 234 -1.58 -2.77 -3.11
N ASN A 235 -1.81 -3.01 -4.40
CA ASN A 235 -0.93 -2.53 -5.46
C ASN A 235 -1.44 -1.23 -6.07
N GLY A 236 -2.76 -1.10 -6.27
CA GLY A 236 -3.40 0.15 -6.74
C GLY A 236 -3.34 0.48 -8.22
N GLY A 237 -2.43 -0.11 -9.00
CA GLY A 237 -2.28 0.24 -10.42
C GLY A 237 -3.54 -0.03 -11.26
N GLY A 238 -4.17 1.03 -11.74
CA GLY A 238 -5.39 1.02 -12.53
C GLY A 238 -5.15 0.51 -13.95
N PHE A 239 -6.17 -0.15 -14.50
CA PHE A 239 -6.16 -0.51 -15.92
C PHE A 239 -6.32 0.74 -16.79
N PHE A 240 -7.12 1.70 -16.33
CA PHE A 240 -7.34 3.00 -16.95
C PHE A 240 -6.69 4.13 -16.15
N ASN A 241 -6.49 5.29 -16.78
CA ASN A 241 -5.91 6.47 -16.14
C ASN A 241 -6.68 6.91 -14.89
N ALA A 242 -8.02 6.93 -14.98
CA ALA A 242 -8.90 7.31 -13.87
C ALA A 242 -8.97 6.25 -12.74
N ASN A 243 -8.26 5.13 -12.87
CA ASN A 243 -8.12 4.11 -11.84
C ASN A 243 -9.49 3.66 -11.30
N SER A 244 -9.68 3.70 -9.99
CA SER A 244 -10.88 3.20 -9.30
C SER A 244 -12.03 4.22 -9.31
N ALA A 245 -11.84 5.39 -9.93
CA ALA A 245 -12.92 6.26 -10.32
C ALA A 245 -13.54 5.82 -11.65
N HIS A 246 -12.82 5.06 -12.49
CA HIS A 246 -13.35 4.64 -13.78
C HIS A 246 -14.57 3.70 -13.63
N PRO A 247 -15.69 3.91 -14.36
CA PRO A 247 -16.88 3.05 -14.28
C PRO A 247 -16.61 1.57 -14.56
N PHE A 248 -15.67 1.27 -15.45
CA PHE A 248 -15.24 -0.12 -15.70
C PHE A 248 -14.28 -0.69 -14.66
N GLU A 249 -13.82 0.07 -13.67
CA GLU A 249 -13.07 -0.51 -12.53
C GLU A 249 -13.88 -0.50 -11.24
N ASN A 250 -14.87 0.39 -11.12
CA ASN A 250 -15.68 0.51 -9.92
C ASN A 250 -17.10 0.99 -10.28
N PRO A 251 -17.95 0.08 -10.79
CA PRO A 251 -19.24 0.44 -11.37
C PRO A 251 -20.23 1.01 -10.34
N ASP A 252 -20.21 0.54 -9.09
CA ASP A 252 -21.21 0.90 -8.09
C ASP A 252 -20.67 0.95 -6.64
N ALA A 253 -21.53 1.31 -5.69
CA ALA A 253 -21.16 1.41 -4.28
C ALA A 253 -20.83 0.06 -3.63
N ILE A 254 -21.37 -1.05 -4.14
CA ILE A 254 -21.08 -2.41 -3.64
C ILE A 254 -19.69 -2.83 -4.09
N SER A 255 -19.33 -2.62 -5.37
CA SER A 255 -17.96 -2.85 -5.85
C SER A 255 -16.98 -2.01 -5.04
N ASN A 256 -17.32 -0.75 -4.74
CA ASN A 256 -16.48 0.14 -3.94
C ASN A 256 -16.27 -0.40 -2.52
N LEU A 257 -17.31 -0.92 -1.85
CA LEU A 257 -17.17 -1.54 -0.54
C LEU A 257 -16.30 -2.80 -0.57
N ILE A 258 -16.47 -3.66 -1.59
CA ILE A 258 -15.64 -4.86 -1.76
C ILE A 258 -14.18 -4.49 -1.99
N GLN A 259 -13.91 -3.45 -2.79
CA GLN A 259 -12.56 -2.92 -3.01
C GLN A 259 -11.96 -2.44 -1.68
N MET A 260 -12.64 -1.57 -0.94
CA MET A 260 -12.19 -1.09 0.37
C MET A 260 -11.88 -2.23 1.35
N LEU A 261 -12.74 -3.25 1.42
CA LEU A 261 -12.52 -4.42 2.26
C LEU A 261 -11.32 -5.25 1.81
N SER A 262 -11.14 -5.41 0.50
CA SER A 262 -10.02 -6.16 -0.08
C SER A 262 -8.67 -5.51 0.26
N ILE A 263 -8.60 -4.19 0.26
CA ILE A 263 -7.40 -3.42 0.62
C ILE A 263 -6.95 -3.73 2.06
N PHE A 264 -7.86 -3.69 3.05
CA PHE A 264 -7.50 -3.88 4.46
C PHE A 264 -7.43 -5.35 4.90
N ALA A 265 -8.05 -6.28 4.15
CA ALA A 265 -8.28 -7.66 4.60
C ALA A 265 -6.99 -8.39 5.03
N ILE A 266 -5.97 -8.43 4.17
CA ILE A 266 -4.73 -9.17 4.46
C ILE A 266 -3.91 -8.47 5.54
N GLY A 267 -3.74 -7.14 5.47
CA GLY A 267 -3.00 -6.37 6.47
C GLY A 267 -3.59 -6.53 7.88
N ALA A 268 -4.91 -6.44 8.00
CA ALA A 268 -5.60 -6.64 9.27
C ALA A 268 -5.51 -8.10 9.74
N ALA A 269 -5.64 -9.08 8.84
CA ALA A 269 -5.51 -10.51 9.17
C ALA A 269 -4.11 -10.89 9.67
N LEU A 270 -3.04 -10.23 9.17
CA LEU A 270 -1.67 -10.46 9.65
C LEU A 270 -1.48 -10.13 11.14
N THR A 271 -2.27 -9.21 11.69
CA THR A 271 -2.26 -8.97 13.15
C THR A 271 -2.72 -10.19 13.94
N ASN A 272 -3.74 -10.93 13.45
CA ASN A 272 -4.18 -12.19 14.04
C ASN A 272 -3.16 -13.32 13.80
N VAL A 273 -2.56 -13.40 12.60
CA VAL A 273 -1.47 -14.36 12.30
C VAL A 273 -0.34 -14.17 13.30
N PHE A 274 0.14 -12.95 13.49
CA PHE A 274 1.17 -12.64 14.48
C PHE A 274 0.77 -13.06 15.88
N GLY A 275 -0.42 -12.65 16.34
CA GLY A 275 -0.92 -13.01 17.66
C GLY A 275 -0.95 -14.53 17.90
N ARG A 276 -1.35 -15.32 16.90
CA ARG A 276 -1.34 -16.78 16.98
C ARG A 276 0.08 -17.35 16.99
N MET A 277 0.95 -16.89 16.10
CA MET A 277 2.33 -17.40 16.00
C MET A 277 3.17 -17.08 17.24
N VAL A 278 2.92 -15.96 17.92
CA VAL A 278 3.61 -15.61 19.18
C VAL A 278 2.89 -16.13 20.44
N GLY A 279 1.80 -16.90 20.27
CA GLY A 279 1.06 -17.54 21.35
C GLY A 279 0.14 -16.62 22.18
N SER A 280 -0.13 -15.39 21.72
CA SER A 280 -1.09 -14.48 22.36
C SER A 280 -1.81 -13.59 21.35
N GLU A 281 -3.07 -13.94 21.06
CA GLU A 281 -3.92 -13.16 20.15
C GLU A 281 -4.10 -11.71 20.61
N ARG A 282 -4.09 -11.46 21.94
CA ARG A 282 -4.24 -10.12 22.53
C ARG A 282 -3.20 -9.12 22.02
N LYS A 283 -1.96 -9.57 21.76
CA LYS A 283 -0.89 -8.72 21.23
C LYS A 283 -1.15 -8.33 19.77
N GLY A 284 -1.73 -9.24 19.00
CA GLY A 284 -2.22 -8.94 17.65
C GLY A 284 -3.32 -7.89 17.66
N TRP A 285 -4.31 -8.05 18.55
CA TRP A 285 -5.40 -7.09 18.73
C TRP A 285 -4.92 -5.73 19.22
N ALA A 286 -3.89 -5.66 20.07
CA ALA A 286 -3.32 -4.38 20.50
C ALA A 286 -2.69 -3.62 19.33
N ILE A 287 -1.97 -4.30 18.43
CA ILE A 287 -1.44 -3.69 17.20
C ILE A 287 -2.58 -3.19 16.31
N LEU A 288 -3.62 -4.00 16.09
CA LEU A 288 -4.77 -3.61 15.29
C LEU A 288 -5.53 -2.42 15.91
N ALA A 289 -5.64 -2.37 17.24
CA ALA A 289 -6.26 -1.26 17.95
C ALA A 289 -5.48 0.06 17.74
N SER A 290 -4.15 0.02 17.80
CA SER A 290 -3.30 1.19 17.51
C SER A 290 -3.51 1.72 16.10
N MET A 291 -3.56 0.82 15.11
CA MET A 291 -3.89 1.17 13.72
C MET A 291 -5.30 1.77 13.63
N GLY A 292 -6.27 1.14 14.30
CA GLY A 292 -7.68 1.56 14.29
C GLY A 292 -7.88 2.97 14.86
N VAL A 293 -7.17 3.35 15.92
CA VAL A 293 -7.23 4.71 16.49
C VAL A 293 -6.77 5.74 15.46
N LEU A 294 -5.60 5.52 14.84
CA LEU A 294 -5.05 6.44 13.84
C LEU A 294 -5.97 6.54 12.60
N PHE A 295 -6.48 5.40 12.13
CA PHE A 295 -7.42 5.33 11.01
C PHE A 295 -8.72 6.10 11.27
N LEU A 296 -9.34 5.89 12.43
CA LEU A 296 -10.61 6.54 12.79
C LEU A 296 -10.46 8.05 12.94
N VAL A 297 -9.34 8.52 13.48
CA VAL A 297 -9.03 9.96 13.52
C VAL A 297 -8.87 10.51 12.11
N GLY A 298 -8.08 9.84 11.26
CA GLY A 298 -7.86 10.25 9.87
C GLY A 298 -9.15 10.36 9.07
N VAL A 299 -9.99 9.32 9.08
CA VAL A 299 -11.26 9.33 8.33
C VAL A 299 -12.23 10.38 8.86
N THR A 300 -12.25 10.62 10.17
CA THR A 300 -13.10 11.66 10.77
C THR A 300 -12.69 13.04 10.27
N VAL A 301 -11.40 13.36 10.28
CA VAL A 301 -10.90 14.67 9.84
C VAL A 301 -11.08 14.86 8.35
N CYS A 302 -10.73 13.86 7.53
CA CYS A 302 -10.88 13.92 6.08
C CYS A 302 -12.36 14.08 5.70
N TYR A 303 -13.26 13.28 6.28
CA TYR A 303 -14.70 13.38 5.99
C TYR A 303 -15.28 14.71 6.46
N TRP A 304 -14.87 15.21 7.62
CA TRP A 304 -15.29 16.52 8.10
C TRP A 304 -14.85 17.64 7.15
N ALA A 305 -13.59 17.66 6.73
CA ALA A 305 -13.05 18.67 5.82
C ALA A 305 -13.75 18.66 4.46
N GLU A 306 -13.88 17.48 3.83
CA GLU A 306 -14.56 17.38 2.54
C GLU A 306 -16.06 17.69 2.64
N ALA A 307 -16.71 17.34 3.77
CA ALA A 307 -18.11 17.68 3.98
C ALA A 307 -18.34 19.16 4.30
N ALA A 308 -17.32 19.88 4.80
CA ALA A 308 -17.38 21.32 5.01
C ALA A 308 -17.27 22.09 3.68
N GLY A 309 -16.59 21.53 2.67
CA GLY A 309 -16.49 22.11 1.34
C GLY A 309 -15.48 23.26 1.26
N ASN A 310 -15.62 24.09 0.24
CA ASN A 310 -14.75 25.24 -0.02
C ASN A 310 -15.52 26.56 0.22
N PRO A 311 -15.13 27.39 1.20
CA PRO A 311 -15.79 28.67 1.47
C PRO A 311 -15.84 29.63 0.27
N LEU A 312 -14.83 29.58 -0.61
CA LEU A 312 -14.81 30.39 -1.84
C LEU A 312 -15.90 29.97 -2.83
N VAL A 313 -16.21 28.67 -2.88
CA VAL A 313 -17.28 28.13 -3.72
C VAL A 313 -18.65 28.46 -3.12
N HIS A 314 -18.78 28.41 -1.80
CA HIS A 314 -19.99 28.85 -1.11
C HIS A 314 -20.29 30.33 -1.35
N ALA A 315 -19.25 31.18 -1.42
CA ALA A 315 -19.40 32.60 -1.76
C ALA A 315 -19.95 32.85 -3.18
N LEU A 316 -19.87 31.86 -4.08
CA LEU A 316 -20.50 31.89 -5.40
C LEU A 316 -21.98 31.43 -5.39
N GLY A 317 -22.53 31.10 -4.22
CA GLY A 317 -23.90 30.61 -4.05
C GLY A 317 -24.09 29.11 -4.31
N ILE A 318 -22.99 28.34 -4.35
CA ILE A 318 -23.03 26.87 -4.48
C ILE A 318 -22.82 26.28 -3.08
N ASP A 319 -23.90 25.86 -2.44
CA ASP A 319 -23.86 25.24 -1.11
C ASP A 319 -23.51 23.74 -1.18
N GLY A 320 -22.93 23.21 -0.10
CA GLY A 320 -22.69 21.78 0.09
C GLY A 320 -21.22 21.43 0.33
N GLY A 321 -20.92 20.14 0.37
CA GLY A 321 -19.54 19.66 0.52
C GLY A 321 -18.79 19.62 -0.81
N ASN A 322 -17.49 19.33 -0.74
CA ASN A 322 -16.60 19.31 -1.89
C ASN A 322 -16.89 18.11 -2.81
N MET A 323 -17.47 18.38 -3.98
CA MET A 323 -17.70 17.38 -5.03
C MET A 323 -16.65 17.43 -6.16
N GLU A 324 -15.71 18.39 -6.12
CA GLU A 324 -14.60 18.44 -7.06
C GLU A 324 -13.73 17.18 -6.90
N GLY A 325 -13.39 16.57 -8.04
CA GLY A 325 -12.71 15.27 -8.11
C GLY A 325 -13.45 14.08 -7.50
N LYS A 326 -14.76 14.18 -7.20
CA LYS A 326 -15.55 13.07 -6.61
C LYS A 326 -16.52 12.47 -7.62
N GLU A 327 -16.86 11.20 -7.39
CA GLU A 327 -17.85 10.49 -8.19
C GLU A 327 -19.23 10.51 -7.53
N THR A 328 -20.27 10.77 -8.33
CA THR A 328 -21.67 10.78 -7.87
C THR A 328 -22.13 9.41 -7.36
N ARG A 329 -21.52 8.33 -7.86
CA ARG A 329 -21.75 6.93 -7.42
C ARG A 329 -21.41 6.69 -5.94
N PHE A 330 -20.44 7.43 -5.41
CA PHE A 330 -19.90 7.21 -4.06
C PHE A 330 -20.26 8.36 -3.12
N GLY A 331 -20.21 9.60 -3.62
CA GLY A 331 -20.38 10.80 -2.83
C GLY A 331 -19.24 11.01 -1.81
N ILE A 332 -19.38 12.08 -1.03
CA ILE A 332 -18.29 12.62 -0.19
C ILE A 332 -17.82 11.61 0.86
N ALA A 333 -18.73 10.93 1.56
CA ALA A 333 -18.38 10.05 2.67
C ALA A 333 -17.56 8.84 2.21
N ALA A 334 -18.00 8.16 1.15
CA ALA A 334 -17.32 6.99 0.62
C ALA A 334 -16.01 7.36 -0.09
N SER A 335 -15.95 8.53 -0.76
CA SER A 335 -14.68 9.02 -1.32
C SER A 335 -13.66 9.38 -0.25
N ALA A 336 -14.06 10.07 0.84
CA ALA A 336 -13.17 10.36 1.96
C ALA A 336 -12.69 9.08 2.67
N LEU A 337 -13.60 8.13 2.90
CA LEU A 337 -13.25 6.82 3.46
C LEU A 337 -12.27 6.06 2.56
N PHE A 338 -12.51 6.02 1.26
CA PHE A 338 -11.63 5.35 0.30
C PHE A 338 -10.25 6.02 0.24
N ALA A 339 -10.20 7.37 0.21
CA ALA A 339 -8.95 8.13 0.23
C ALA A 339 -8.11 7.81 1.47
N VAL A 340 -8.73 7.73 2.66
CA VAL A 340 -8.00 7.34 3.88
C VAL A 340 -7.59 5.87 3.83
N ILE A 341 -8.44 4.95 3.35
CA ILE A 341 -8.10 3.54 3.22
C ILE A 341 -6.91 3.33 2.28
N THR A 342 -6.97 3.88 1.07
CA THR A 342 -5.96 3.65 0.04
C THR A 342 -4.60 4.27 0.39
N THR A 343 -4.61 5.37 1.16
CA THR A 343 -3.38 6.05 1.62
C THR A 343 -2.84 5.53 2.93
N ALA A 344 -3.68 4.91 3.78
CA ALA A 344 -3.24 4.26 5.01
C ALA A 344 -2.67 2.86 4.77
N ALA A 345 -3.20 2.16 3.77
CA ALA A 345 -2.81 0.79 3.43
C ALA A 345 -1.85 0.67 2.25
N SER A 346 -1.12 1.73 1.90
CA SER A 346 -0.14 1.71 0.80
C SER A 346 -0.71 1.13 -0.49
N CYS A 347 -1.99 1.36 -0.77
CA CYS A 347 -2.65 0.74 -1.92
C CYS A 347 -2.48 1.59 -3.16
N GLY A 348 -2.74 2.89 -3.09
CA GLY A 348 -2.60 3.78 -4.23
C GLY A 348 -3.73 3.75 -5.27
N ALA A 349 -4.75 2.92 -5.09
CA ALA A 349 -5.99 3.01 -5.85
C ALA A 349 -6.66 4.37 -5.57
N VAL A 350 -7.15 5.07 -6.59
CA VAL A 350 -7.80 6.38 -6.41
C VAL A 350 -9.20 6.32 -7.01
N ASN A 351 -10.23 6.56 -6.19
CA ASN A 351 -11.64 6.66 -6.64
C ASN A 351 -12.17 8.10 -6.66
N ALA A 352 -11.35 9.04 -6.21
CA ALA A 352 -11.60 10.46 -6.14
C ALA A 352 -10.26 11.19 -6.20
N MET A 353 -10.10 12.16 -7.10
CA MET A 353 -8.81 12.81 -7.35
C MET A 353 -8.37 13.60 -6.12
N HIS A 354 -7.23 13.22 -5.53
CA HIS A 354 -6.75 13.81 -4.28
C HIS A 354 -6.28 15.26 -4.43
N ASP A 355 -5.84 15.67 -5.64
CA ASP A 355 -5.54 17.08 -5.96
C ASP A 355 -6.75 17.98 -5.73
N SER A 356 -7.95 17.46 -6.03
CA SER A 356 -9.22 18.17 -5.87
C SER A 356 -9.79 18.11 -4.45
N PHE A 357 -9.07 17.54 -3.47
CA PHE A 357 -9.53 17.56 -2.07
C PHE A 357 -9.30 18.95 -1.48
N THR A 358 -10.07 19.27 -0.44
CA THR A 358 -9.75 20.44 0.39
C THR A 358 -8.36 20.29 0.99
N ALA A 359 -7.70 21.40 1.30
CA ALA A 359 -6.34 21.39 1.85
C ALA A 359 -6.16 20.43 3.05
N LEU A 360 -7.09 20.44 4.02
CA LEU A 360 -7.06 19.48 5.15
C LEU A 360 -7.49 18.06 4.73
N GLY A 361 -8.42 17.95 3.78
CA GLY A 361 -8.84 16.67 3.19
C GLY A 361 -7.70 15.92 2.51
N GLY A 362 -6.84 16.63 1.76
CA GLY A 362 -5.63 16.11 1.10
C GLY A 362 -4.42 15.97 2.04
N MET A 363 -4.38 16.73 3.15
CA MET A 363 -3.36 16.59 4.19
C MET A 363 -3.42 15.22 4.89
N ILE A 364 -4.61 14.66 5.11
CA ILE A 364 -4.74 13.36 5.77
C ILE A 364 -4.12 12.22 4.94
N PRO A 365 -4.42 12.06 3.63
CA PRO A 365 -3.67 11.21 2.72
C PRO A 365 -2.15 11.37 2.79
N LEU A 366 -1.63 12.61 2.80
CA LEU A 366 -0.20 12.87 2.98
C LEU A 366 0.33 12.32 4.30
N ILE A 367 -0.35 12.62 5.41
CA ILE A 367 0.04 12.17 6.74
C ILE A 367 0.05 10.64 6.80
N ASN A 368 -0.97 9.97 6.28
CA ASN A 368 -1.04 8.50 6.28
C ASN A 368 0.20 7.86 5.65
N MET A 369 0.65 8.37 4.50
CA MET A 369 1.85 7.90 3.83
C MET A 369 3.13 8.30 4.58
N GLN A 370 3.20 9.54 5.10
CA GLN A 370 4.35 10.07 5.85
C GLN A 370 4.59 9.38 7.20
N LEU A 371 3.54 8.81 7.82
CA LEU A 371 3.69 7.95 8.99
C LEU A 371 4.35 6.60 8.68
N GLY A 372 4.73 6.35 7.41
CA GLY A 372 5.45 5.16 6.98
C GLY A 372 4.53 3.98 6.68
N GLU A 373 3.28 4.24 6.26
CA GLU A 373 2.30 3.22 5.87
C GLU A 373 2.04 2.18 6.98
N VAL A 374 1.93 2.65 8.23
CA VAL A 374 1.79 1.77 9.41
C VAL A 374 0.34 1.49 9.80
N ILE A 375 -0.64 2.18 9.20
CA ILE A 375 -2.05 2.09 9.56
C ILE A 375 -2.70 0.98 8.73
N VAL A 376 -2.65 -0.26 9.22
CA VAL A 376 -2.86 -1.49 8.43
C VAL A 376 -1.74 -1.69 7.40
N GLY A 377 -1.49 -0.65 6.59
CA GLY A 377 -0.42 -0.55 5.62
C GLY A 377 -0.52 -1.54 4.48
N GLY A 378 0.48 -1.49 3.58
CA GLY A 378 0.56 -2.39 2.44
C GLY A 378 0.61 -3.85 2.85
N VAL A 379 0.21 -4.74 1.95
CA VAL A 379 0.21 -6.19 2.16
C VAL A 379 1.58 -6.67 2.61
N GLY A 380 1.66 -7.03 3.91
CA GLY A 380 2.90 -7.35 4.61
C GLY A 380 3.76 -6.14 4.99
N ALA A 381 3.84 -5.12 4.13
CA ALA A 381 4.63 -3.92 4.34
C ALA A 381 4.25 -3.13 5.59
N GLY A 382 2.95 -2.87 5.75
CA GLY A 382 2.43 -2.22 6.95
C GLY A 382 2.75 -2.99 8.22
N PHE A 383 2.70 -4.32 8.13
CA PHE A 383 2.92 -5.18 9.28
C PHE A 383 4.39 -5.16 9.74
N TYR A 384 5.36 -5.27 8.83
CA TYR A 384 6.75 -5.11 9.25
C TYR A 384 7.07 -3.67 9.65
N GLY A 385 6.43 -2.67 9.01
CA GLY A 385 6.58 -1.25 9.36
C GLY A 385 6.14 -0.96 10.78
N ILE A 386 4.93 -1.39 11.17
CA ILE A 386 4.47 -1.19 12.55
C ILE A 386 5.32 -1.95 13.56
N LEU A 387 5.87 -3.12 13.21
CA LEU A 387 6.80 -3.83 14.09
C LEU A 387 8.12 -3.07 14.30
N MET A 388 8.58 -2.27 13.33
CA MET A 388 9.71 -1.35 13.56
C MET A 388 9.34 -0.28 14.58
N PHE A 389 8.15 0.31 14.47
CA PHE A 389 7.67 1.27 15.46
C PHE A 389 7.45 0.64 16.83
N VAL A 390 7.05 -0.64 16.91
CA VAL A 390 6.98 -1.39 18.17
C VAL A 390 8.38 -1.52 18.80
N VAL A 391 9.40 -1.85 18.00
CA VAL A 391 10.80 -1.91 18.48
C VAL A 391 11.24 -0.54 19.04
N VAL A 392 10.93 0.55 18.35
CA VAL A 392 11.24 1.92 18.81
C VAL A 392 10.44 2.30 20.06
N ALA A 393 9.14 2.00 20.11
CA ALA A 393 8.28 2.34 21.24
C ALA A 393 8.70 1.60 22.51
N VAL A 394 9.03 0.32 22.41
CA VAL A 394 9.56 -0.47 23.53
C VAL A 394 10.94 0.03 23.95
N PHE A 395 11.77 0.46 23.00
CA PHE A 395 13.06 1.11 23.31
C PHE A 395 12.87 2.38 24.13
N VAL A 396 12.01 3.29 23.69
CA VAL A 396 11.69 4.54 24.42
C VAL A 396 11.10 4.25 25.79
N ALA A 397 10.14 3.32 25.90
CA ALA A 397 9.56 2.94 27.18
C ALA A 397 10.60 2.32 28.14
N GLY A 398 11.48 1.46 27.65
CA GLY A 398 12.56 0.90 28.44
C GLY A 398 13.49 1.98 29.00
N LEU A 399 13.88 2.96 28.17
CA LEU A 399 14.69 4.10 28.61
C LEU A 399 13.98 4.95 29.67
N MET A 400 12.69 5.26 29.48
CA MET A 400 11.91 6.06 30.43
C MET A 400 11.78 5.40 31.80
N VAL A 401 11.70 4.07 31.85
CA VAL A 401 11.58 3.29 33.08
C VAL A 401 12.97 2.89 33.64
N GLY A 402 14.05 3.15 32.91
CA GLY A 402 15.41 2.79 33.30
C GLY A 402 15.71 1.28 33.22
N ARG A 403 15.06 0.56 32.30
CA ARG A 403 15.21 -0.89 32.11
C ARG A 403 15.64 -1.23 30.69
N THR A 404 16.24 -2.40 30.53
CA THR A 404 16.55 -2.92 29.20
C THR A 404 15.26 -3.14 28.40
N PRO A 405 15.13 -2.57 27.19
CA PRO A 405 13.99 -2.76 26.33
C PRO A 405 13.76 -4.25 26.00
N GLU A 406 12.52 -4.70 26.13
CA GLU A 406 12.14 -6.09 25.93
C GLU A 406 10.78 -6.19 25.24
N TYR A 407 10.69 -6.98 24.17
CA TYR A 407 9.43 -7.29 23.50
C TYR A 407 9.30 -8.80 23.34
N LEU A 408 8.17 -9.38 23.77
CA LEU A 408 7.92 -10.83 23.73
C LEU A 408 9.00 -11.67 24.44
N GLY A 409 9.56 -11.20 25.55
CA GLY A 409 10.64 -11.90 26.24
C GLY A 409 12.00 -11.78 25.55
N LYS A 410 12.11 -11.04 24.45
CA LYS A 410 13.37 -10.83 23.73
C LYS A 410 13.91 -9.44 24.01
N LYS A 411 15.17 -9.39 24.44
CA LYS A 411 15.90 -8.13 24.63
C LYS A 411 16.13 -7.45 23.29
N ILE A 412 15.71 -6.20 23.21
CA ILE A 412 15.97 -5.32 22.07
C ILE A 412 17.27 -4.57 22.36
N GLU A 413 18.29 -4.82 21.54
CA GLU A 413 19.64 -4.28 21.74
C GLU A 413 19.96 -3.26 20.65
N ALA A 414 21.13 -2.63 20.74
CA ALA A 414 21.55 -1.57 19.83
C ALA A 414 21.48 -1.97 18.34
N LYS A 415 21.69 -3.26 18.02
CA LYS A 415 21.62 -3.74 16.64
C LYS A 415 20.20 -3.65 16.08
N GLU A 416 19.19 -4.11 16.82
CA GLU A 416 17.80 -4.04 16.36
C GLU A 416 17.32 -2.59 16.27
N VAL A 417 17.69 -1.74 17.24
CA VAL A 417 17.33 -0.32 17.22
C VAL A 417 17.95 0.40 16.03
N LYS A 418 19.24 0.16 15.73
CA LYS A 418 19.92 0.74 14.57
C LYS A 418 19.23 0.35 13.26
N MET A 419 18.87 -0.92 13.10
CA MET A 419 18.18 -1.40 11.90
C MET A 419 16.77 -0.81 11.78
N ALA A 420 16.02 -0.70 12.88
CA ALA A 420 14.69 -0.09 12.88
C ALA A 420 14.77 1.41 12.51
N MET A 421 15.74 2.13 13.08
CA MET A 421 15.96 3.54 12.74
C MET A 421 16.40 3.75 11.29
N LEU A 422 17.26 2.88 10.75
CA LEU A 422 17.65 2.94 9.32
C LEU A 422 16.44 2.75 8.40
N ALA A 423 15.57 1.80 8.70
CA ALA A 423 14.33 1.56 7.95
C ALA A 423 13.36 2.75 8.05
N ILE A 424 13.20 3.36 9.24
CA ILE A 424 12.29 4.49 9.42
C ILE A 424 12.83 5.76 8.74
N LEU A 425 14.14 6.02 8.80
CA LEU A 425 14.75 7.26 8.30
C LEU A 425 15.01 7.27 6.80
N CYS A 426 15.06 6.12 6.12
CA CYS A 426 15.28 6.10 4.67
C CYS A 426 14.10 6.71 3.88
N LEU A 427 12.89 6.58 4.41
CA LEU A 427 11.67 7.15 3.83
C LEU A 427 11.71 8.70 3.77
N PRO A 428 11.81 9.43 4.90
CA PRO A 428 11.86 10.89 4.87
C PRO A 428 13.08 11.42 4.12
N LEU A 429 14.20 10.68 4.11
CA LEU A 429 15.37 11.05 3.31
C LEU A 429 15.01 11.11 1.81
N ALA A 430 14.35 10.08 1.28
CA ALA A 430 13.92 10.08 -0.12
C ALA A 430 12.85 11.15 -0.38
N MET A 431 11.82 11.21 0.48
CA MET A 431 10.69 12.13 0.31
C MET A 431 11.15 13.59 0.29
N LEU A 432 11.91 14.01 1.30
CA LEU A 432 12.26 15.42 1.50
C LEU A 432 13.37 15.87 0.56
N ILE A 433 14.40 15.05 0.29
CA ILE A 433 15.49 15.44 -0.61
C ILE A 433 14.98 15.61 -2.03
N PHE A 434 14.23 14.64 -2.56
CA PHE A 434 13.75 14.77 -3.93
C PHE A 434 12.70 15.87 -4.08
N THR A 435 11.84 16.08 -3.07
CA THR A 435 10.94 17.24 -3.04
C THR A 435 11.74 18.54 -3.08
N ALA A 436 12.74 18.70 -2.20
CA ALA A 436 13.55 19.91 -2.11
C ALA A 436 14.27 20.24 -3.43
N ILE A 437 14.75 19.23 -4.17
CA ILE A 437 15.37 19.44 -5.48
C ILE A 437 14.32 19.79 -6.55
N ALA A 438 13.20 19.06 -6.58
CA ALA A 438 12.18 19.24 -7.62
C ALA A 438 11.50 20.60 -7.55
N VAL A 439 11.28 21.16 -6.36
CA VAL A 439 10.61 22.47 -6.20
C VAL A 439 11.51 23.67 -6.55
N VAL A 440 12.80 23.46 -6.81
CA VAL A 440 13.73 24.51 -7.25
C VAL A 440 14.27 24.28 -8.66
N LEU A 441 14.06 23.09 -9.23
CA LEU A 441 14.51 22.74 -10.58
C LEU A 441 13.46 23.21 -11.61
N PRO A 442 13.78 24.15 -12.52
CA PRO A 442 12.78 24.75 -13.41
C PRO A 442 12.00 23.75 -14.26
N SER A 443 12.65 22.69 -14.73
CA SER A 443 12.00 21.63 -15.53
C SER A 443 11.03 20.77 -14.72
N ALA A 444 11.26 20.62 -13.41
CA ALA A 444 10.36 19.89 -12.52
C ALA A 444 9.19 20.78 -12.06
N VAL A 445 9.48 22.03 -11.69
CA VAL A 445 8.44 23.03 -11.36
C VAL A 445 7.43 23.22 -12.50
N ALA A 446 7.90 23.20 -13.75
CA ALA A 446 7.02 23.29 -14.92
C ALA A 446 6.02 22.11 -15.07
N SER A 447 6.14 21.06 -14.26
CA SER A 447 5.22 19.92 -14.25
C SER A 447 4.06 20.08 -13.26
N MET A 448 4.10 21.07 -12.37
CA MET A 448 3.01 21.38 -11.44
C MET A 448 1.79 21.89 -12.21
N ALA A 449 0.59 21.45 -11.84
CA ALA A 449 -0.64 21.97 -12.44
C ALA A 449 -1.19 23.18 -11.67
N ASN A 450 -0.97 23.20 -10.35
CA ASN A 450 -1.52 24.21 -9.45
C ASN A 450 -0.46 25.20 -8.97
N GLY A 451 -0.87 26.46 -8.77
CA GLY A 451 -0.04 27.50 -8.19
C GLY A 451 0.07 27.43 -6.66
N GLY A 452 0.96 28.26 -6.09
CA GLY A 452 1.03 28.48 -4.65
C GLY A 452 1.41 27.24 -3.81
N PRO A 453 0.95 27.15 -2.55
CA PRO A 453 1.24 26.03 -1.65
C PRO A 453 0.73 24.67 -2.16
N HIS A 454 -0.32 24.66 -3.00
CA HIS A 454 -0.87 23.43 -3.56
C HIS A 454 0.08 22.79 -4.58
N GLY A 455 0.73 23.59 -5.45
CA GLY A 455 1.79 23.08 -6.35
C GLY A 455 2.98 22.49 -5.61
N PHE A 456 3.35 23.06 -4.45
CA PHE A 456 4.32 22.41 -3.56
C PHE A 456 3.81 21.06 -3.01
N ALA A 457 2.53 21.01 -2.61
CA ALA A 457 1.89 19.79 -2.13
C ALA A 457 1.81 18.70 -3.21
N GLU A 458 1.58 19.03 -4.48
CA GLU A 458 1.63 18.08 -5.62
C GLU A 458 2.96 17.34 -5.68
N VAL A 459 4.08 18.09 -5.62
CA VAL A 459 5.43 17.52 -5.68
C VAL A 459 5.76 16.74 -4.41
N LEU A 460 5.41 17.28 -3.24
CA LEU A 460 5.57 16.59 -1.96
C LEU A 460 4.79 15.27 -1.96
N TYR A 461 3.56 15.26 -2.47
CA TYR A 461 2.71 14.08 -2.55
C TYR A 461 3.32 13.03 -3.47
N ALA A 462 3.81 13.42 -4.65
CA ALA A 462 4.43 12.48 -5.59
C ALA A 462 5.62 11.73 -4.96
N TYR A 463 6.55 12.46 -4.33
CA TYR A 463 7.70 11.81 -3.68
C TYR A 463 7.34 11.10 -2.37
N THR A 464 6.35 11.60 -1.62
CA THR A 464 5.80 10.90 -0.46
C THR A 464 5.23 9.55 -0.88
N SER A 465 4.34 9.53 -1.87
CA SER A 465 3.71 8.30 -2.37
C SER A 465 4.73 7.33 -2.96
N ALA A 466 5.64 7.81 -3.80
CA ALA A 466 6.68 6.98 -4.41
C ALA A 466 7.58 6.33 -3.35
N ALA A 467 8.10 7.11 -2.39
CA ALA A 467 8.98 6.57 -1.36
C ALA A 467 8.23 5.71 -0.33
N ALA A 468 6.95 5.99 -0.05
CA ALA A 468 6.12 5.14 0.79
C ALA A 468 5.69 3.83 0.11
N ASN A 469 5.92 3.69 -1.20
CA ASN A 469 5.33 2.66 -2.06
C ASN A 469 3.80 2.65 -2.04
N ASN A 470 3.18 3.83 -1.90
CA ASN A 470 1.74 3.97 -1.89
C ASN A 470 1.13 3.81 -3.28
N GLY A 471 1.56 4.63 -4.24
CA GLY A 471 1.06 4.60 -5.62
C GLY A 471 0.03 5.66 -5.97
N SER A 472 -0.68 6.20 -4.97
CA SER A 472 -1.62 7.29 -5.23
C SER A 472 -0.88 8.51 -5.74
N ALA A 473 -1.54 9.29 -6.58
CA ALA A 473 -1.09 10.62 -6.95
C ALA A 473 -2.21 11.61 -6.63
N PHE A 474 -1.83 12.88 -6.46
CA PHE A 474 -2.80 13.96 -6.52
C PHE A 474 -3.53 13.94 -7.87
N GLY A 475 -2.77 13.85 -8.97
CA GLY A 475 -3.29 13.72 -10.33
C GLY A 475 -3.03 14.95 -11.21
N GLY A 476 -2.74 16.11 -10.62
CA GLY A 476 -2.36 17.33 -11.35
C GLY A 476 -0.93 17.31 -11.90
N LEU A 477 0.03 16.79 -11.13
CA LEU A 477 1.44 16.75 -11.51
C LEU A 477 1.69 15.93 -12.80
N SER A 478 2.22 16.58 -13.84
CA SER A 478 2.62 15.91 -15.09
C SER A 478 3.94 15.16 -14.91
N GLY A 479 3.86 13.94 -14.39
CA GLY A 479 5.04 13.16 -14.00
C GLY A 479 5.78 12.44 -15.13
N ASN A 480 5.27 12.42 -16.37
CA ASN A 480 5.91 11.73 -17.49
C ASN A 480 7.07 12.54 -18.11
N THR A 481 8.06 12.87 -17.29
CA THR A 481 9.28 13.57 -17.70
C THR A 481 10.50 12.74 -17.30
N PRO A 482 11.68 12.94 -17.94
CA PRO A 482 12.89 12.21 -17.56
C PRO A 482 13.24 12.35 -16.08
N TRP A 483 13.05 13.54 -15.50
CA TRP A 483 13.32 13.80 -14.09
C TRP A 483 12.43 12.96 -13.18
N TYR A 484 11.11 13.05 -13.33
CA TYR A 484 10.17 12.35 -12.47
C TYR A 484 10.20 10.84 -12.70
N ASN A 485 10.28 10.37 -13.95
CA ASN A 485 10.38 8.95 -14.24
C ASN A 485 11.59 8.29 -13.54
N ILE A 486 12.75 8.94 -13.56
CA ILE A 486 13.97 8.40 -12.92
C ILE A 486 13.91 8.55 -11.40
N THR A 487 13.64 9.76 -10.89
CA THR A 487 13.76 10.04 -9.45
C THR A 487 12.65 9.42 -8.62
N LEU A 488 11.41 9.36 -9.12
CA LEU A 488 10.35 8.60 -8.47
C LEU A 488 10.68 7.10 -8.47
N GLY A 489 11.25 6.59 -9.56
CA GLY A 489 11.77 5.21 -9.63
C GLY A 489 12.79 4.92 -8.54
N ILE A 490 13.79 5.79 -8.37
CA ILE A 490 14.78 5.66 -7.30
C ILE A 490 14.12 5.73 -5.92
N GLY A 491 13.18 6.67 -5.71
CA GLY A 491 12.41 6.79 -4.48
C GLY A 491 11.67 5.50 -4.12
N MET A 492 11.00 4.88 -5.10
CA MET A 492 10.29 3.61 -4.92
C MET A 492 11.23 2.46 -4.53
N LEU A 493 12.40 2.34 -5.18
CA LEU A 493 13.40 1.32 -4.85
C LEU A 493 13.95 1.52 -3.42
N MET A 494 14.23 2.77 -3.04
CA MET A 494 14.68 3.12 -1.71
C MET A 494 13.63 2.75 -0.66
N GLY A 495 12.38 3.19 -0.88
CA GLY A 495 11.24 2.91 -0.02
C GLY A 495 10.99 1.44 0.24
N ARG A 496 11.18 0.61 -0.79
CA ARG A 496 10.93 -0.83 -0.70
C ARG A 496 12.10 -1.56 -0.07
N PHE A 497 13.26 -1.53 -0.74
CA PHE A 497 14.35 -2.45 -0.42
C PHE A 497 15.23 -1.97 0.73
N LEU A 498 15.37 -0.65 0.95
CA LEU A 498 16.11 -0.14 2.11
C LEU A 498 15.34 -0.29 3.42
N VAL A 499 14.03 -0.55 3.36
CA VAL A 499 13.20 -0.91 4.53
C VAL A 499 13.20 -2.43 4.77
N ILE A 500 13.07 -3.23 3.71
CA ILE A 500 12.99 -4.70 3.80
C ILE A 500 14.30 -5.32 4.32
N ILE A 501 15.46 -4.83 3.88
CA ILE A 501 16.74 -5.42 4.28
C ILE A 501 16.97 -5.31 5.80
N PRO A 502 16.82 -4.12 6.44
CA PRO A 502 16.85 -4.02 7.90
C PRO A 502 15.77 -4.86 8.60
N ALA A 503 14.56 -4.96 8.03
CA ALA A 503 13.50 -5.83 8.55
C ALA A 503 13.94 -7.29 8.66
N LEU A 504 14.51 -7.85 7.59
CA LEU A 504 15.01 -9.23 7.59
C LEU A 504 16.23 -9.41 8.51
N ALA A 505 17.09 -8.39 8.61
CA ALA A 505 18.21 -8.40 9.55
C ALA A 505 17.74 -8.45 11.02
N ILE A 506 16.67 -7.71 11.36
CA ILE A 506 16.02 -7.78 12.67
C ILE A 506 15.42 -9.17 12.90
N ALA A 507 14.72 -9.72 11.91
CA ALA A 507 14.13 -11.06 12.00
C ALA A 507 15.20 -12.12 12.32
N GLY A 508 16.32 -12.11 11.61
CA GLY A 508 17.45 -13.01 11.85
C GLY A 508 18.10 -12.80 13.21
N SER A 509 18.28 -11.54 13.64
CA SER A 509 18.86 -11.22 14.95
C SER A 509 17.97 -11.70 16.09
N LEU A 510 16.67 -11.46 16.01
CA LEU A 510 15.70 -11.87 17.03
C LEU A 510 15.52 -13.39 17.08
N ALA A 511 15.53 -14.09 15.94
CA ALA A 511 15.39 -15.54 15.90
C ALA A 511 16.49 -16.25 16.72
N ALA A 512 17.71 -15.70 16.74
CA ALA A 512 18.84 -16.23 17.49
C ALA A 512 18.76 -16.01 19.00
N LYS A 513 17.93 -15.06 19.47
CA LYS A 513 17.82 -14.72 20.90
C LYS A 513 17.01 -15.76 21.68
N LYS A 514 17.31 -15.86 22.97
CA LYS A 514 16.50 -16.62 23.95
C LYS A 514 15.29 -15.79 24.37
N THR A 515 14.21 -16.46 24.71
CA THR A 515 13.01 -15.84 25.31
C THR A 515 13.14 -15.90 26.84
N VAL A 516 13.00 -14.75 27.50
CA VAL A 516 13.02 -14.61 28.96
C VAL A 516 11.58 -14.60 29.49
N PRO A 517 11.29 -15.31 30.61
CA PRO A 517 9.98 -15.24 31.25
C PRO A 517 9.62 -13.84 31.74
N ALA A 518 8.33 -13.52 31.77
CA ALA A 518 7.87 -12.25 32.29
C ALA A 518 8.22 -12.08 33.78
N SER A 519 8.67 -10.88 34.14
CA SER A 519 9.00 -10.47 35.50
C SER A 519 8.12 -9.32 35.98
N ALA A 520 8.22 -8.96 37.26
CA ALA A 520 7.45 -7.86 37.85
C ALA A 520 7.66 -6.48 37.21
N GLY A 521 8.66 -6.29 36.34
CA GLY A 521 8.64 -5.10 35.47
C GLY A 521 9.07 -5.39 34.05
N THR A 522 8.59 -6.52 33.53
CA THR A 522 8.29 -6.63 32.11
C THR A 522 7.09 -5.73 31.81
N PHE A 523 7.22 -4.85 30.83
CA PHE A 523 6.15 -3.94 30.43
C PHE A 523 5.06 -4.70 29.64
N PRO A 524 3.76 -4.62 30.02
CA PRO A 524 2.69 -5.29 29.28
C PRO A 524 2.48 -4.67 27.89
N THR A 525 2.51 -5.49 26.85
CA THR A 525 2.42 -5.05 25.44
C THR A 525 1.08 -5.39 24.76
N ASP A 526 0.04 -5.65 25.55
CA ASP A 526 -1.30 -6.00 25.09
C ASP A 526 -2.42 -5.11 25.64
N GLY A 527 -2.10 -4.15 26.52
CA GLY A 527 -3.06 -3.23 27.13
C GLY A 527 -3.16 -1.86 26.46
N MET A 528 -4.14 -1.06 26.87
CA MET A 528 -4.40 0.29 26.34
C MET A 528 -3.22 1.26 26.51
N LEU A 529 -2.41 1.08 27.56
CA LEU A 529 -1.20 1.88 27.75
C LEU A 529 -0.18 1.66 26.61
N PHE A 530 -0.01 0.42 26.17
CA PHE A 530 0.87 0.12 25.03
C PHE A 530 0.29 0.65 23.72
N VAL A 531 -1.03 0.57 23.54
CA VAL A 531 -1.72 1.17 22.39
C VAL A 531 -1.45 2.67 22.33
N GLY A 532 -1.69 3.39 23.44
CA GLY A 532 -1.42 4.83 23.53
C GLY A 532 0.04 5.20 23.33
N LEU A 533 0.97 4.42 23.90
CA LEU A 533 2.41 4.59 23.69
C LEU A 533 2.80 4.43 22.22
N LEU A 534 2.33 3.37 21.55
CA LEU A 534 2.66 3.10 20.16
C LEU A 534 2.11 4.19 19.24
N VAL A 535 0.85 4.59 19.46
CA VAL A 535 0.22 5.72 18.74
C VAL A 535 1.01 7.01 18.96
N GLY A 536 1.37 7.32 20.21
CA GLY A 536 2.15 8.52 20.54
C GLY A 536 3.51 8.55 19.86
N VAL A 537 4.25 7.43 19.86
CA VAL A 537 5.56 7.34 19.21
C VAL A 537 5.43 7.52 17.69
N ILE A 538 4.44 6.90 17.05
CA ILE A 538 4.19 7.06 15.60
C ILE A 538 3.92 8.54 15.27
N ILE A 539 3.01 9.19 16.01
CA ILE A 539 2.65 10.59 15.78
C ILE A 539 3.84 11.53 16.04
N ILE A 540 4.61 11.31 17.10
CA ILE A 540 5.75 12.17 17.43
C ILE A 540 6.83 12.05 16.36
N VAL A 541 7.20 10.84 15.96
CA VAL A 541 8.25 10.63 14.94
C VAL A 541 7.83 11.21 13.60
N GLY A 542 6.63 10.90 13.13
CA GLY A 542 6.12 11.42 11.86
C GLY A 542 5.88 12.93 11.89
N GLY A 543 5.20 13.42 12.94
CA GLY A 543 4.91 14.84 13.12
C GLY A 543 6.17 15.68 13.17
N LEU A 544 7.19 15.31 13.96
CA LEU A 544 8.43 16.09 14.04
C LEU A 544 9.24 16.07 12.74
N THR A 545 9.07 15.05 11.90
CA THR A 545 9.81 14.90 10.65
C THR A 545 9.18 15.70 9.51
N PHE A 546 7.84 15.70 9.41
CA PHE A 546 7.12 16.27 8.25
C PHE A 546 6.36 17.56 8.56
N PHE A 547 6.27 18.00 9.82
CA PHE A 547 5.57 19.25 10.16
C PHE A 547 6.04 20.46 9.33
N PRO A 548 7.35 20.68 9.08
CA PRO A 548 7.77 21.82 8.26
C PRO A 548 7.26 21.77 6.82
N SER A 549 7.23 20.60 6.17
CA SER A 549 6.72 20.47 4.80
C SER A 549 5.19 20.57 4.76
N LEU A 550 4.50 19.99 5.75
CA LEU A 550 3.04 20.16 5.88
C LEU A 550 2.63 21.61 6.16
N ALA A 551 3.45 22.34 6.93
CA ALA A 551 3.23 23.76 7.22
C ALA A 551 3.23 24.60 5.94
N VAL A 552 4.24 24.45 5.08
CA VAL A 552 4.39 25.25 3.85
C VAL A 552 3.55 24.74 2.67
N GLY A 553 2.93 23.57 2.78
CA GLY A 553 1.98 23.04 1.80
C GLY A 553 0.53 23.20 2.28
N PRO A 554 -0.15 22.11 2.66
CA PRO A 554 -1.60 22.12 2.91
C PRO A 554 -2.05 23.01 4.08
N ILE A 555 -1.21 23.25 5.10
CA ILE A 555 -1.61 24.09 6.23
C ILE A 555 -1.71 25.56 5.78
N VAL A 556 -0.70 26.09 5.09
CA VAL A 556 -0.75 27.45 4.55
C VAL A 556 -1.83 27.57 3.46
N GLU A 557 -2.03 26.54 2.63
CA GLU A 557 -3.13 26.50 1.68
C GLU A 557 -4.50 26.67 2.37
N HIS A 558 -4.73 25.92 3.46
CA HIS A 558 -5.97 26.01 4.23
C HIS A 558 -6.19 27.41 4.81
N LEU A 559 -5.14 27.99 5.39
CA LEU A 559 -5.20 29.34 5.96
C LEU A 559 -5.43 30.40 4.86
N ALA A 560 -4.76 30.29 3.72
CA ALA A 560 -4.92 31.21 2.58
C ALA A 560 -6.36 31.17 2.03
N MET A 561 -6.92 29.97 1.84
CA MET A 561 -8.29 29.77 1.40
C MET A 561 -9.31 30.44 2.33
N ILE A 562 -9.16 30.27 3.66
CA ILE A 562 -10.08 30.89 4.64
C ILE A 562 -10.02 32.42 4.59
N HIS A 563 -8.86 33.00 4.26
CA HIS A 563 -8.69 34.44 4.06
C HIS A 563 -9.10 34.92 2.66
N GLY A 564 -9.63 34.03 1.82
CA GLY A 564 -10.13 34.37 0.49
C GLY A 564 -9.05 34.50 -0.58
N GLN A 565 -7.85 33.96 -0.36
CA GLN A 565 -6.76 33.99 -1.35
C GLN A 565 -6.89 32.85 -2.37
N THR A 566 -6.60 33.16 -3.63
CA THR A 566 -6.50 32.22 -4.75
C THR A 566 -5.12 32.35 -5.41
N PHE A 567 -4.66 31.31 -6.10
CA PHE A 567 -3.32 31.24 -6.71
C PHE A 567 -3.36 31.11 -8.22
#